data_AF-A0A0F8XMQ5-F1
#
_entry.id   AF-A0A0F8XMQ5-F1
#
_cell.length_a   1.000
_cell.length_b   1.000
_cell.length_c   1.000
_cell.angle_alpha   90.00
_cell.angle_beta   90.00
_cell.angle_gamma   90.00
#
_symmetry.space_group_name_H-M   'P 1'
#
loop_
_entity.id
_entity.type
_entity.pdbx_description
1 polymer ?
#
loop_
_entity_poly.entity_id
_entity_poly.type
_entity_poly.pdbx_seq_one_letter_code
_entity_poly.pdbx_strand_id
1 'polypeptide(L)'
;ADNGGGTAGVNKHMEFGIERTELSTLARGACVHWAPPGTNSKLVAQIVRQLPSVSKGKVLIAYGDPDAGEIGTIYQACGWTYIGTTNASKHEVLSPMGRVYNTATVGSWGRKRGISYKKMWAALQKDGWVAQASSPKHKYVAQLDRSDDRLAGVLRRMAKPYPKRAREAE
;
A
#
# COMPACT_ATOMS: atom_id res chain seq x y z
N ALA A 1 5.42 -27.56 1.50
CA ALA A 1 4.70 -26.52 0.76
C ALA A 1 4.29 -25.45 1.76
N ASP A 2 4.97 -24.32 1.75
CA ASP A 2 4.69 -23.22 2.68
C ASP A 2 3.40 -22.53 2.23
N ASN A 3 2.32 -22.70 2.99
CA ASN A 3 1.05 -22.03 2.77
C ASN A 3 1.20 -20.57 3.19
N GLY A 4 1.78 -19.77 2.29
CA GLY A 4 1.89 -18.32 2.43
C GLY A 4 0.51 -17.73 2.77
N GLY A 5 0.38 -17.26 4.01
CA GLY A 5 -0.85 -16.64 4.50
C GLY A 5 -1.31 -15.54 3.56
N GLY A 6 -2.60 -15.55 3.20
CA GLY A 6 -3.18 -14.54 2.33
C GLY A 6 -3.06 -13.15 2.94
N THR A 7 -2.06 -12.39 2.49
CA THR A 7 -1.91 -10.97 2.79
C THR A 7 -2.96 -10.17 2.01
N ALA A 8 -3.47 -9.09 2.60
CA ALA A 8 -4.33 -8.13 1.90
C ALA A 8 -3.73 -7.76 0.53
N GLY A 9 -4.49 -7.91 -0.55
CA GLY A 9 -4.04 -7.57 -1.91
C GLY A 9 -3.65 -8.74 -2.82
N VAL A 10 -4.03 -9.98 -2.50
CA VAL A 10 -3.80 -11.21 -3.31
C VAL A 10 -4.10 -11.01 -4.81
N ASN A 11 -5.08 -10.15 -5.09
CA ASN A 11 -5.72 -9.96 -6.39
C ASN A 11 -5.32 -8.65 -7.10
N LYS A 12 -4.33 -7.91 -6.59
CA LYS A 12 -3.92 -6.61 -7.17
C LYS A 12 -3.33 -6.70 -8.58
N HIS A 13 -2.67 -7.82 -8.89
CA HIS A 13 -2.13 -8.11 -10.22
C HIS A 13 -3.20 -8.05 -11.33
N MET A 14 -4.45 -8.39 -11.00
CA MET A 14 -5.57 -8.32 -11.94
C MET A 14 -5.91 -6.89 -12.38
N GLU A 15 -5.62 -5.86 -11.56
CA GLU A 15 -5.82 -4.46 -11.96
C GLU A 15 -4.98 -4.08 -13.19
N PHE A 16 -3.89 -4.82 -13.45
CA PHE A 16 -2.96 -4.60 -14.56
C PHE A 16 -3.05 -5.69 -15.65
N GLY A 17 -3.83 -6.75 -15.41
CA GLY A 17 -3.85 -7.94 -16.27
C GLY A 17 -2.47 -8.57 -16.41
N ILE A 18 -1.79 -8.79 -15.28
CA ILE A 18 -0.48 -9.46 -15.19
C ILE A 18 -0.57 -10.62 -14.20
N GLU A 19 0.41 -11.51 -14.21
CA GLU A 19 0.47 -12.64 -13.28
C GLU A 19 0.79 -12.20 -11.85
N ARG A 20 0.41 -13.03 -10.86
CA ARG A 20 0.70 -12.76 -9.43
C ARG A 20 2.18 -12.54 -9.15
N THR A 21 3.05 -13.27 -9.85
CA THR A 21 4.51 -13.22 -9.72
C THR A 21 5.14 -12.02 -10.43
N GLU A 22 4.39 -11.33 -11.29
CA GLU A 22 4.83 -10.16 -12.05
C GLU A 22 4.54 -8.83 -11.31
N LEU A 23 3.75 -8.87 -10.23
CA LEU A 23 3.49 -7.72 -9.38
C LEU A 23 4.38 -7.75 -8.13
N SER A 24 5.16 -6.70 -7.92
CA SER A 24 5.90 -6.44 -6.69
C SER A 24 5.31 -5.25 -5.94
N THR A 25 5.41 -5.26 -4.60
CA THR A 25 5.00 -4.12 -3.76
C THR A 25 6.21 -3.52 -3.05
N LEU A 26 6.41 -2.21 -3.17
CA LEU A 26 7.42 -1.48 -2.41
C LEU A 26 6.83 -1.11 -1.03
N ALA A 27 7.25 -1.86 0.00
CA ALA A 27 6.63 -1.77 1.33
C ALA A 27 7.04 -0.53 2.14
N ARG A 28 8.25 0.02 1.92
CA ARG A 28 8.78 1.19 2.65
C ARG A 28 9.78 1.96 1.79
N GLY A 29 9.52 3.24 1.54
CA GLY A 29 10.44 4.16 0.88
C GLY A 29 10.70 5.35 1.78
N ALA A 30 11.30 5.15 2.94
CA ALA A 30 11.61 6.22 3.89
C ALA A 30 13.13 6.32 4.09
N CYS A 31 13.63 7.52 4.30
CA CYS A 31 15.00 7.79 4.72
C CYS A 31 14.99 8.47 6.10
N VAL A 32 16.10 8.32 6.82
CA VAL A 32 16.37 9.11 8.02
C VAL A 32 16.38 10.60 7.68
N HIS A 33 15.92 11.43 8.61
CA HIS A 33 15.73 12.86 8.36
C HIS A 33 17.02 13.63 8.09
N TRP A 34 18.17 13.11 8.55
CA TRP A 34 19.50 13.65 8.28
C TRP A 34 20.15 13.12 7.00
N ALA A 35 19.46 12.27 6.22
CA ALA A 35 19.98 11.84 4.92
C ALA A 35 20.02 13.04 3.95
N PRO A 36 21.00 13.09 3.03
CA PRO A 36 21.05 14.13 2.02
C PRO A 36 19.73 14.23 1.24
N PRO A 37 19.25 15.45 0.91
CA PRO A 37 18.06 15.63 0.10
C PRO A 37 18.10 14.81 -1.19
N GLY A 38 16.98 14.18 -1.55
CA GLY A 38 16.88 13.33 -2.74
C GLY A 38 17.48 11.92 -2.59
N THR A 39 18.06 11.55 -1.44
CA THR A 39 18.56 10.18 -1.20
C THR A 39 17.46 9.14 -1.43
N ASN A 40 16.25 9.42 -0.94
CA ASN A 40 15.13 8.49 -1.01
C ASN A 40 14.69 8.22 -2.47
N SER A 41 14.45 9.27 -3.25
CA SER A 41 14.08 9.12 -4.67
C SER A 41 15.21 8.50 -5.49
N LYS A 42 16.48 8.79 -5.16
CA LYS A 42 17.63 8.12 -5.78
C LYS A 42 17.61 6.61 -5.52
N LEU A 43 17.41 6.18 -4.28
CA LEU A 43 17.34 4.76 -3.93
C LEU A 43 16.15 4.07 -4.61
N VAL A 44 14.96 4.69 -4.58
CA VAL A 44 13.77 4.14 -5.26
C VAL A 44 13.98 4.02 -6.76
N ALA A 45 14.58 5.02 -7.41
CA ALA A 45 14.91 4.95 -8.84
C ALA A 45 15.93 3.84 -9.15
N GLN A 46 16.91 3.62 -8.27
CA GLN A 46 17.86 2.49 -8.40
C GLN A 46 17.14 1.15 -8.31
N ILE A 47 16.19 0.99 -7.38
CA ILE A 47 15.39 -0.23 -7.25
C ILE A 47 14.63 -0.49 -8.55
N VAL A 48 13.92 0.49 -9.10
CA VAL A 48 13.18 0.34 -10.37
C VAL A 48 14.09 -0.09 -11.52
N ARG A 49 15.34 0.38 -11.55
CA ARG A 49 16.33 0.01 -12.57
C ARG A 49 16.89 -1.40 -12.41
N GLN A 50 17.10 -1.85 -11.17
CA GLN A 50 17.76 -3.13 -10.88
C GLN A 50 16.77 -4.29 -10.71
N LEU A 51 15.55 -4.01 -10.25
CA LEU A 51 14.55 -5.04 -9.98
C LEU A 51 14.25 -5.97 -11.18
N PRO A 52 14.24 -5.50 -12.44
CA PRO A 52 14.06 -6.39 -13.60
C PRO A 52 15.18 -7.43 -13.80
N SER A 53 16.41 -7.18 -13.32
CA SER A 53 17.51 -8.13 -13.49
C SER A 53 17.51 -9.25 -12.47
N VAL A 54 16.76 -9.09 -11.36
CA VAL A 54 16.72 -10.03 -10.23
C VAL A 54 15.32 -10.60 -9.98
N SER A 55 14.33 -10.19 -10.78
CA SER A 55 12.94 -10.64 -10.64
C SER A 55 12.22 -10.66 -11.99
N LYS A 56 11.14 -11.43 -12.08
CA LYS A 56 10.21 -11.40 -13.22
C LYS A 56 9.17 -10.27 -13.10
N GLY A 57 9.41 -9.27 -12.25
CA GLY A 57 8.48 -8.20 -11.98
C GLY A 57 8.27 -7.32 -13.21
N LYS A 58 7.00 -7.13 -13.61
CA LYS A 58 6.60 -6.18 -14.65
C LYS A 58 6.10 -4.86 -14.06
N VAL A 59 5.53 -4.92 -12.86
CA VAL A 59 4.93 -3.77 -12.17
C VAL A 59 5.42 -3.71 -10.73
N LEU A 60 5.78 -2.50 -10.30
CA LEU A 60 6.01 -2.17 -8.90
C LEU A 60 4.91 -1.23 -8.42
N ILE A 61 4.14 -1.63 -7.41
CA ILE A 61 3.13 -0.79 -6.77
C ILE A 61 3.61 -0.31 -5.39
N ALA A 62 3.25 0.92 -5.05
CA ALA A 62 3.48 1.47 -3.72
C ALA A 62 2.26 2.25 -3.23
N TYR A 63 2.18 2.40 -1.91
CA TYR A 63 1.08 3.09 -1.26
C TYR A 63 1.58 4.27 -0.45
N GLY A 64 0.84 5.38 -0.47
CA GLY A 64 1.05 6.52 0.42
C GLY A 64 -0.10 6.64 1.42
N ASP A 65 0.22 6.87 2.69
CA ASP A 65 -0.76 6.99 3.77
C ASP A 65 -1.18 8.46 4.03
N PRO A 66 -2.41 8.87 3.70
CA PRO A 66 -2.89 10.21 3.98
C PRO A 66 -2.92 10.56 5.47
N ASP A 67 -3.12 9.58 6.35
CA ASP A 67 -3.18 9.82 7.81
C ASP A 67 -1.81 10.26 8.35
N ALA A 68 -0.74 9.88 7.67
CA ALA A 68 0.63 10.32 7.95
C ALA A 68 1.03 11.59 7.17
N GLY A 69 0.08 12.24 6.47
CA GLY A 69 0.35 13.38 5.61
C GLY A 69 1.11 13.02 4.32
N GLU A 70 1.17 11.73 3.96
CA GLU A 70 1.87 11.29 2.77
C GLU A 70 1.04 11.51 1.52
N ILE A 71 1.52 12.39 0.65
CA ILE A 71 0.99 12.53 -0.71
C ILE A 71 1.80 11.71 -1.73
N GLY A 72 2.72 10.85 -1.30
CA GLY A 72 3.56 10.07 -2.21
C GLY A 72 4.64 10.87 -2.96
N THR A 73 5.17 11.94 -2.35
CA THR A 73 6.18 12.84 -2.93
C THR A 73 7.35 12.09 -3.59
N ILE A 74 7.82 11.01 -2.98
CA ILE A 74 8.94 10.21 -3.51
C ILE A 74 8.58 9.53 -4.83
N TYR A 75 7.35 9.02 -4.96
CA TYR A 75 6.89 8.32 -6.16
C TYR A 75 6.64 9.32 -7.29
N GLN A 76 6.08 10.49 -6.95
CA GLN A 76 5.92 11.60 -7.89
C GLN A 76 7.29 12.07 -8.42
N ALA A 77 8.29 12.21 -7.55
CA ALA A 77 9.66 12.60 -7.95
C ALA A 77 10.34 11.55 -8.84
N CYS A 78 9.96 10.27 -8.72
CA CYS A 78 10.44 9.20 -9.58
C CYS A 78 9.60 9.01 -10.86
N GLY A 79 8.58 9.85 -11.12
CA GLY A 79 7.73 9.75 -12.31
C GLY A 79 6.79 8.54 -12.31
N TRP A 80 6.41 8.02 -11.14
CA TRP A 80 5.49 6.87 -11.05
C TRP A 80 4.06 7.31 -11.42
N THR A 81 3.30 6.42 -12.05
CA THR A 81 1.91 6.70 -12.40
C THR A 81 1.04 6.64 -11.15
N TYR A 82 0.34 7.74 -10.84
CA TYR A 82 -0.68 7.74 -9.79
C TYR A 82 -1.99 7.22 -10.35
N ILE A 83 -2.62 6.25 -9.67
CA ILE A 83 -3.84 5.57 -10.16
C ILE A 83 -5.04 5.77 -9.23
N GLY A 84 -4.98 6.75 -8.31
CA GLY A 84 -6.02 7.03 -7.33
C GLY A 84 -5.78 6.36 -5.97
N THR A 85 -6.82 6.27 -5.16
CA THR A 85 -6.75 5.68 -3.81
C THR A 85 -7.28 4.25 -3.78
N THR A 86 -7.00 3.54 -2.69
CA THR A 86 -7.73 2.31 -2.34
C THR A 86 -9.17 2.65 -1.99
N ASN A 87 -10.07 1.68 -2.11
CA ASN A 87 -11.42 1.83 -1.59
C ASN A 87 -11.37 1.83 -0.05
N ALA A 88 -12.15 2.69 0.58
CA ALA A 88 -12.37 2.63 2.02
C ALA A 88 -12.99 1.28 2.36
N SER A 89 -12.47 0.63 3.39
CA SER A 89 -12.93 -0.70 3.83
C SER A 89 -12.94 -0.76 5.34
N LYS A 90 -13.87 -1.51 5.93
CA LYS A 90 -13.96 -1.68 7.40
C LYS A 90 -12.92 -2.68 7.89
N HIS A 91 -11.65 -2.43 7.59
CA HIS A 91 -10.51 -3.25 8.00
C HIS A 91 -9.81 -2.74 9.25
N GLU A 92 -10.35 -1.71 9.90
CA GLU A 92 -9.80 -1.11 11.10
C GLU A 92 -10.80 -1.15 12.25
N VAL A 93 -10.26 -1.20 13.47
CA VAL A 93 -11.00 -1.15 14.72
C VAL A 93 -10.34 -0.12 15.63
N LEU A 94 -11.16 0.72 16.26
CA LEU A 94 -10.74 1.75 17.19
C LEU A 94 -10.93 1.23 18.63
N SER A 95 -9.89 1.30 19.43
CA SER A 95 -9.95 0.96 20.85
C SER A 95 -10.54 2.12 21.66
N PRO A 96 -11.09 1.86 22.86
CA PRO A 96 -11.54 2.90 23.79
C PRO A 96 -10.46 3.91 24.17
N MET A 97 -9.18 3.54 24.03
CA MET A 97 -8.03 4.41 24.30
C MET A 97 -7.60 5.23 23.07
N GLY A 98 -8.40 5.24 22.00
CA GLY A 98 -8.12 6.00 20.78
C GLY A 98 -7.08 5.37 19.85
N ARG A 99 -6.71 4.10 20.06
CA ARG A 99 -5.72 3.42 19.19
C ARG A 99 -6.41 2.64 18.08
N VAL A 100 -5.92 2.81 16.85
CA VAL A 100 -6.43 2.10 15.67
C VAL A 100 -5.64 0.81 15.44
N TYR A 101 -6.34 -0.29 15.17
CA TYR A 101 -5.76 -1.60 14.84
C TYR A 101 -6.40 -2.18 13.58
N ASN A 102 -5.65 -2.98 12.84
CA ASN A 102 -6.22 -3.74 11.73
C ASN A 102 -7.03 -4.95 12.24
N THR A 103 -8.11 -5.30 11.54
CA THR A 103 -8.89 -6.53 11.78
C THR A 103 -8.05 -7.82 11.77
N ALA A 104 -6.96 -7.88 11.00
CA ALA A 104 -6.02 -9.00 11.02
C ALA A 104 -5.31 -9.14 12.38
N THR A 105 -5.03 -8.02 13.06
CA THR A 105 -4.48 -8.01 14.42
C THR A 105 -5.48 -8.61 15.40
N VAL A 106 -6.77 -8.25 15.27
CA VAL A 106 -7.86 -8.88 16.06
C VAL A 106 -7.93 -10.39 15.79
N GLY A 107 -7.84 -10.80 14.52
CA GLY A 107 -7.78 -12.21 14.14
C GLY A 107 -6.59 -12.96 14.76
N SER A 108 -5.42 -12.32 14.78
CA SER A 108 -4.21 -12.85 15.43
C SER A 108 -4.39 -13.02 16.94
N TRP A 109 -5.00 -12.05 17.62
CA TRP A 109 -5.33 -12.17 19.06
C TRP A 109 -6.30 -13.31 19.34
N GLY A 110 -7.34 -13.47 18.49
CA GLY A 110 -8.25 -14.61 18.59
C GLY A 110 -7.52 -15.93 18.46
N ARG A 111 -6.67 -16.07 17.43
CA ARG A 111 -5.86 -17.27 17.20
C ARG A 111 -4.95 -17.61 18.38
N LYS A 112 -4.25 -16.61 18.95
CA LYS A 112 -3.41 -16.80 20.16
C LYS A 112 -4.20 -17.30 21.37
N ARG A 113 -5.51 -17.04 21.41
CA ARG A 113 -6.42 -17.47 22.48
C ARG A 113 -7.26 -18.71 22.10
N GLY A 114 -7.00 -19.33 20.94
CA GLY A 114 -7.77 -20.47 20.47
C GLY A 114 -9.24 -20.16 20.12
N ILE A 115 -9.59 -18.88 19.90
CA ILE A 115 -10.97 -18.47 19.58
C ILE A 115 -11.05 -17.89 18.17
N SER A 116 -12.23 -18.01 17.56
CA SER A 116 -12.47 -17.44 16.23
C SER A 116 -12.47 -15.90 16.26
N TYR A 117 -12.19 -15.30 15.10
CA TYR A 117 -12.30 -13.85 14.92
C TYR A 117 -13.66 -13.31 15.40
N LYS A 118 -14.76 -13.99 15.06
CA LYS A 118 -16.12 -13.57 15.46
C LYS A 118 -16.28 -13.50 16.98
N LYS A 119 -15.75 -14.49 17.71
CA LYS A 119 -15.78 -14.50 19.18
C LYS A 119 -14.89 -13.41 19.78
N MET A 120 -13.68 -13.24 19.24
CA MET A 120 -12.77 -12.18 19.68
C MET A 120 -13.37 -10.78 19.45
N TRP A 121 -13.94 -10.55 18.26
CA TRP A 121 -14.57 -9.28 17.92
C TRP A 121 -15.76 -8.97 18.82
N ALA A 122 -16.64 -9.95 19.06
CA ALA A 122 -17.77 -9.77 19.98
C ALA A 122 -17.33 -9.42 21.42
N ALA A 123 -16.19 -9.94 21.89
CA ALA A 123 -15.63 -9.57 23.19
C ALA A 123 -15.13 -8.12 23.18
N LEU A 124 -14.34 -7.73 22.17
CA LEU A 124 -13.84 -6.36 22.03
C LEU A 124 -14.97 -5.33 21.93
N GLN A 125 -16.08 -5.66 21.25
CA GLN A 125 -17.24 -4.77 21.17
C GLN A 125 -17.88 -4.52 22.54
N LYS A 126 -17.92 -5.52 23.43
CA LYS A 126 -18.38 -5.34 24.82
C LYS A 126 -17.46 -4.44 25.62
N ASP A 127 -16.17 -4.46 25.29
CA ASP A 127 -15.15 -3.59 25.89
C ASP A 127 -15.11 -2.19 25.22
N GLY A 128 -16.08 -1.84 24.38
CA GLY A 128 -16.21 -0.51 23.77
C GLY A 128 -15.42 -0.29 22.49
N TRP A 129 -14.89 -1.34 21.86
CA TRP A 129 -14.22 -1.21 20.56
C TRP A 129 -15.23 -1.03 19.43
N VAL A 130 -14.90 -0.16 18.47
CA VAL A 130 -15.78 0.14 17.33
C VAL A 130 -15.09 -0.15 16.00
N ALA A 131 -15.87 -0.60 15.01
CA ALA A 131 -15.37 -0.76 13.65
C ALA A 131 -15.23 0.62 12.99
N GLN A 132 -14.11 0.83 12.31
CA GLN A 132 -13.82 2.08 11.60
C GLN A 132 -13.50 1.77 10.14
N ALA A 133 -13.85 2.69 9.24
CA ALA A 133 -13.39 2.63 7.86
C ALA A 133 -11.91 3.05 7.79
N SER A 134 -11.11 2.29 7.05
CA SER A 134 -9.73 2.65 6.78
C SER A 134 -9.65 3.85 5.85
N SER A 135 -8.66 4.70 6.10
CA SER A 135 -8.35 5.83 5.22
C SER A 135 -7.90 5.32 3.85
N PRO A 136 -8.50 5.81 2.75
CA PRO A 136 -8.09 5.48 1.38
C PRO A 136 -6.61 5.78 1.13
N LYS A 137 -5.77 4.76 0.91
CA LYS A 137 -4.33 4.95 0.68
C LYS A 137 -4.08 5.31 -0.78
N HIS A 138 -3.20 6.27 -1.06
CA HIS A 138 -2.80 6.62 -2.43
C HIS A 138 -2.08 5.44 -3.09
N LYS A 139 -2.28 5.21 -4.40
CA LYS A 139 -1.65 4.14 -5.18
C LYS A 139 -0.74 4.71 -6.26
N TYR A 140 0.52 4.30 -6.26
CA TYR A 140 1.53 4.67 -7.25
C TYR A 140 2.11 3.44 -7.93
N VAL A 141 2.36 3.54 -9.23
CA VAL A 141 2.78 2.40 -10.06
C VAL A 141 3.97 2.78 -10.93
N ALA A 142 5.04 1.97 -10.85
CA ALA A 142 6.13 1.99 -11.82
C ALA A 142 6.06 0.76 -12.73
N GLN A 143 6.23 1.01 -14.02
CA GLN A 143 6.45 -0.04 -15.01
C GLN A 143 7.93 -0.45 -14.95
N LEU A 144 8.16 -1.73 -14.64
CA LEU A 144 9.49 -2.34 -14.58
C LEU A 144 9.89 -2.87 -15.95
N ASP A 145 8.99 -3.61 -16.60
CA ASP A 145 9.18 -4.09 -17.97
C ASP A 145 8.79 -3.00 -18.95
N ARG A 146 9.79 -2.25 -19.42
CA ARG A 146 9.60 -1.14 -20.37
C ARG A 146 9.28 -1.59 -21.80
N SER A 147 9.42 -2.89 -22.11
CA SER A 147 9.10 -3.42 -23.43
C SER A 147 7.63 -3.79 -23.60
N ASP A 148 6.87 -3.88 -22.50
CA ASP A 148 5.44 -4.17 -22.52
C ASP A 148 4.60 -2.91 -22.81
N ASP A 149 4.39 -2.61 -24.11
CA ASP A 149 3.57 -1.48 -24.56
C ASP A 149 2.10 -1.60 -24.13
N ARG A 150 1.58 -2.83 -24.00
CA ARG A 150 0.21 -3.07 -23.52
C ARG A 150 0.08 -2.57 -22.08
N LEU A 151 1.04 -2.90 -21.22
CA LEU A 151 1.10 -2.43 -19.84
C LEU A 151 1.23 -0.91 -19.77
N ALA A 152 2.08 -0.31 -20.61
CA ALA A 152 2.18 1.15 -20.72
C ALA A 152 0.81 1.78 -21.05
N GLY A 153 0.06 1.19 -21.99
CA GLY A 153 -1.30 1.62 -22.34
C GLY A 153 -2.30 1.48 -21.19
N VAL A 154 -2.23 0.39 -20.41
CA VAL A 154 -3.07 0.19 -19.21
C VAL A 154 -2.79 1.29 -18.18
N LEU A 155 -1.53 1.55 -17.86
CA LEU A 155 -1.16 2.57 -16.87
C LEU A 155 -1.58 3.97 -17.30
N ARG A 156 -1.41 4.31 -18.59
CA ARG A 156 -1.89 5.60 -19.13
C ARG A 156 -3.40 5.79 -18.94
N ARG A 157 -4.21 4.75 -19.16
CA ARG A 157 -5.67 4.80 -18.94
C ARG A 157 -6.06 4.92 -17.46
N MET A 158 -5.24 4.36 -16.58
CA MET A 158 -5.47 4.44 -15.12
C MET A 158 -4.94 5.74 -14.50
N ALA A 159 -4.09 6.48 -15.21
CA ALA A 159 -3.39 7.64 -14.70
C ALA A 159 -4.35 8.74 -14.24
N LYS A 160 -4.08 9.29 -13.06
CA LYS A 160 -4.78 10.42 -12.46
C LYS A 160 -3.79 11.53 -12.11
N PRO A 161 -4.23 12.79 -12.02
CA PRO A 161 -3.38 13.88 -11.56
C PRO A 161 -2.82 13.60 -10.17
N TYR A 162 -1.56 13.96 -9.93
CA TYR A 162 -0.93 13.80 -8.63
C TYR A 162 -1.65 14.61 -7.54
N PRO A 163 -1.83 14.04 -6.34
CA PRO A 163 -2.33 14.80 -5.20
C PRO A 163 -1.32 15.89 -4.83
N LYS A 164 -1.85 17.07 -4.51
CA LYS A 164 -1.07 18.22 -4.03
C LYS A 164 -1.32 18.40 -2.54
N ARG A 165 -0.33 18.89 -1.80
CA ARG A 165 -0.55 19.31 -0.41
C ARG A 165 -1.53 20.48 -0.42
N ALA A 166 -2.45 20.50 0.54
CA ALA A 166 -3.19 21.71 0.82
C ALA A 166 -2.18 22.82 1.14
N ARG A 167 -2.32 23.98 0.52
CA ARG A 167 -1.57 25.16 0.97
C ARG A 167 -2.16 25.54 2.32
N GLU A 168 -1.31 25.70 3.33
CA GLU A 168 -1.73 26.38 4.55
C GLU A 168 -2.22 27.77 4.13
N ALA A 169 -3.42 28.14 4.59
CA ALA A 169 -3.88 29.51 4.43
C ALA A 169 -2.94 30.39 5.26
N GLU A 170 -2.28 31.32 4.58
CA GLU A 170 -1.43 32.35 5.19
C GLU A 170 -2.27 33.34 6.02
#